data_AF-A0A3D4NSF2-F1
#
_entry.id   AF-A0A3D4NSF2-F1
#
_cell.length_a   1.000
_cell.length_b   1.000
_cell.length_c   1.000
_cell.angle_alpha   90.00
_cell.angle_beta   90.00
_cell.angle_gamma   90.00
#
_symmetry.space_group_name_H-M   'P 1'
#
loop_
_entity.id
_entity.type
_entity.pdbx_description
1 polymer ?
#
loop_
_entity_poly.entity_id
_entity_poly.type
_entity_poly.pdbx_seq_one_letter_code
_entity_poly.pdbx_strand_id
1 'polypeptide(L)'
;YTMNHAEDRFVLVNSEFVGLYNAIAGHLTTVEKTLLLTDLPEKTADLPNLIGEYEQLLAAASTQYDFQDFDENSVATTFYTTGT
;
A
#
# COMPACT_ATOMS: atom_id res chain seq x y z
N TYR A 1 7.44 3.89 12.66
CA TYR A 1 6.60 4.86 13.41
C TYR A 1 5.44 5.33 12.55
N THR A 2 5.69 6.07 11.46
CA THR A 2 4.66 6.71 10.63
C THR A 2 3.55 5.75 10.17
N MET A 3 3.89 4.58 9.62
CA MET A 3 2.88 3.62 9.16
C MET A 3 1.97 3.09 10.28
N ASN A 4 2.56 2.75 11.44
CA ASN A 4 1.76 2.31 12.58
C ASN A 4 0.92 3.44 13.18
N HIS A 5 1.42 4.67 13.20
CA HIS A 5 0.69 5.84 13.72
C HIS A 5 -0.42 6.29 12.75
N ALA A 6 -0.22 6.11 11.44
CA ALA A 6 -1.25 6.32 10.42
C ALA A 6 -2.27 5.19 10.35
N GLU A 7 -2.01 4.07 11.04
CA GLU A 7 -2.82 2.85 10.99
C GLU A 7 -2.98 2.31 9.56
N ASP A 8 -1.88 2.35 8.79
CA ASP A 8 -1.89 1.88 7.40
C ASP A 8 -2.26 0.40 7.33
N ARG A 9 -3.37 0.08 6.65
CA ARG A 9 -3.85 -1.31 6.48
C ARG A 9 -3.32 -1.96 5.20
N PHE A 10 -3.11 -1.16 4.16
CA PHE A 10 -2.60 -1.60 2.86
C PHE A 10 -1.38 -0.76 2.50
N VAL A 11 -0.30 -1.41 2.08
CA VAL A 11 0.92 -0.72 1.65
C VAL A 11 1.26 -1.11 0.22
N LEU A 12 1.36 -0.10 -0.65
CA LEU A 12 1.89 -0.24 -2.00
C LEU A 12 3.42 -0.14 -1.93
N VAL A 13 4.11 -1.19 -2.36
CA VAL A 13 5.56 -1.32 -2.27
C VAL A 13 6.15 -1.39 -3.67
N ASN A 14 6.98 -0.42 -4.04
CA ASN A 14 7.77 -0.51 -5.28
C ASN A 14 8.78 -1.66 -5.17
N SER A 15 8.98 -2.41 -6.26
CA SER A 15 9.93 -3.52 -6.35
C SER A 15 11.34 -3.19 -5.83
N GLU A 16 11.82 -1.95 -6.00
CA GLU A 16 13.13 -1.52 -5.51
C GLU A 16 13.23 -1.46 -3.98
N PHE A 17 12.08 -1.40 -3.28
CA PHE A 17 12.01 -1.27 -1.82
C PHE A 17 11.58 -2.55 -1.10
N VAL A 18 11.42 -3.67 -1.80
CA VAL A 18 11.02 -4.96 -1.19
C VAL A 18 11.97 -5.35 -0.04
N GLY A 19 13.29 -5.26 -0.28
CA GLY A 19 14.28 -5.57 0.76
C GLY A 19 14.19 -4.65 1.98
N LEU A 20 13.91 -3.35 1.77
CA LEU A 20 13.73 -2.39 2.85
C LEU A 20 12.45 -2.68 3.64
N TYR A 21 11.35 -3.00 2.96
CA TYR A 21 10.10 -3.37 3.59
C TYR A 21 10.28 -4.60 4.49
N ASN A 22 10.94 -5.65 3.98
CA ASN A 22 11.19 -6.87 4.75
C ASN A 22 12.03 -6.63 6.01
N ALA A 23 12.99 -5.71 5.94
CA ALA A 23 13.81 -5.35 7.10
C ALA A 23 13.00 -4.71 8.25
N ILE A 24 11.85 -4.10 7.95
CA ILE A 24 11.00 -3.43 8.95
C ILE A 24 9.67 -4.16 9.21
N ALA A 25 9.31 -5.15 8.40
CA ALA A 25 8.00 -5.81 8.43
C ALA A 25 7.63 -6.35 9.81
N GLY A 26 8.59 -6.90 10.56
CA GLY A 26 8.37 -7.40 11.92
C GLY A 26 7.95 -6.33 12.94
N HIS A 27 8.10 -5.04 12.61
CA HIS A 27 7.69 -3.91 13.44
C HIS A 27 6.36 -3.27 12.98
N LEU A 28 5.80 -3.70 11.84
CA LEU A 28 4.55 -3.17 11.29
C LEU A 28 3.39 -3.96 11.89
N THR A 29 2.64 -3.33 12.80
CA THR A 29 1.56 -4.00 13.56
C THR A 29 0.18 -3.77 12.98
N THR A 30 0.04 -2.82 12.05
CA THR A 30 -1.23 -2.36 11.48
C THR A 30 -1.41 -2.79 10.02
N VAL A 31 -0.31 -3.08 9.32
CA VAL A 31 -0.34 -3.47 7.90
C VAL A 31 -0.89 -4.88 7.77
N GLU A 32 -2.02 -4.99 7.08
CA GLU A 32 -2.69 -6.27 6.82
C GLU A 32 -2.22 -6.88 5.49
N LYS A 33 -2.03 -6.05 4.46
CA LYS A 33 -1.79 -6.50 3.08
C LYS A 33 -0.80 -5.61 2.34
N THR A 34 -0.07 -6.21 1.40
CA THR A 34 0.85 -5.49 0.51
C THR A 34 0.45 -5.64 -0.95
N LEU A 35 0.71 -4.60 -1.74
CA LEU A 35 0.58 -4.61 -3.20
C LEU A 35 1.95 -4.29 -3.81
N LEU A 36 2.36 -5.05 -4.81
CA LEU A 36 3.61 -4.77 -5.52
C LEU A 36 3.37 -3.74 -6.62
N LEU A 37 4.24 -2.74 -6.70
CA LEU A 37 4.35 -1.84 -7.85
C LEU A 37 5.61 -2.19 -8.63
N THR A 38 5.47 -2.67 -9.87
CA THR A 38 6.63 -2.99 -10.71
C THR A 38 6.33 -3.01 -12.21
N ASP A 39 7.26 -2.48 -13.00
CA ASP A 39 7.26 -2.59 -14.46
C ASP A 39 7.99 -3.83 -14.96
N LEU A 40 8.62 -4.61 -14.08
CA LEU A 40 9.35 -5.81 -14.45
C LEU A 40 8.41 -6.93 -14.92
N PRO A 41 8.93 -7.91 -15.70
CA PRO A 41 8.15 -9.08 -16.11
C PRO A 41 7.68 -9.94 -14.93
N GLU A 42 8.46 -9.98 -13.84
CA GLU A 42 8.09 -10.67 -12.61
C GLU A 42 7.06 -9.84 -11.83
N LYS A 43 5.84 -10.37 -11.70
CA LYS A 43 4.69 -9.71 -11.05
C LYS A 43 4.45 -10.21 -9.63
N THR A 44 5.51 -10.68 -8.98
CA THR A 44 5.49 -11.17 -7.60
C THR A 44 6.77 -10.75 -6.90
N ALA A 45 6.73 -10.70 -5.57
CA ALA A 45 7.88 -10.40 -4.73
C ALA A 45 7.74 -11.12 -3.39
N ASP A 46 8.85 -11.29 -2.68
CA ASP A 46 8.84 -11.76 -1.29
C ASP A 46 8.36 -10.63 -0.38
N LEU A 47 7.04 -10.44 -0.32
CA LEU A 47 6.38 -9.47 0.54
C LEU A 47 5.36 -10.20 1.45
N PRO A 48 5.35 -9.93 2.77
CA PRO A 48 4.33 -10.44 3.67
C PRO A 48 2.92 -10.05 3.19
N ASN A 49 2.02 -11.03 3.16
CA ASN A 49 0.61 -10.85 2.79
C ASN A 49 0.42 -10.12 1.45
N LEU A 50 1.28 -10.40 0.46
CA LEU A 50 1.16 -9.89 -0.90
C LEU A 50 -0.12 -10.39 -1.54
N ILE A 51 -1.00 -9.47 -1.94
CA ILE A 51 -2.26 -9.81 -2.61
C ILE A 51 -2.17 -9.76 -4.13
N GLY A 52 -1.09 -9.20 -4.68
CA GLY A 52 -0.83 -9.15 -6.11
C GLY A 52 -0.06 -7.91 -6.53
N GLU A 53 0.21 -7.84 -7.82
CA GLU A 53 0.76 -6.66 -8.47
C GLU A 53 -0.37 -5.71 -8.86
N TYR A 54 -0.14 -4.41 -8.67
CA TYR A 54 -1.18 -3.38 -8.77
C TYR A 54 -1.86 -3.33 -10.14
N GLU A 55 -1.10 -3.32 -11.24
CA GLU A 55 -1.69 -3.22 -12.59
C GLU A 55 -2.49 -4.48 -12.95
N GLN A 56 -2.03 -5.66 -12.53
CA GLN A 56 -2.80 -6.90 -12.69
C GLN A 56 -4.13 -6.86 -11.91
N LEU A 57 -4.10 -6.39 -10.67
CA LEU A 57 -5.31 -6.25 -9.85
C LEU A 57 -6.27 -5.22 -10.45
N LEU A 58 -5.75 -4.09 -10.93
CA LEU A 58 -6.52 -3.04 -11.57
C LEU A 58 -7.17 -3.52 -12.88
N ALA A 59 -6.44 -4.26 -13.72
CA ALA A 59 -6.95 -4.82 -14.97
C ALA A 59 -8.04 -5.88 -14.76
N ALA A 60 -8.02 -6.58 -13.62
CA ALA A 60 -9.05 -7.53 -13.24
C ALA A 60 -10.29 -6.88 -12.61
N ALA A 61 -10.19 -5.62 -12.18
CA ALA A 61 -11.28 -4.90 -11.54
C ALA A 61 -12.34 -4.42 -12.55
N SER A 62 -13.55 -4.19 -12.05
CA SER A 62 -14.63 -3.56 -12.84
C SER A 62 -14.24 -2.14 -13.23
N THR A 63 -14.52 -1.75 -14.48
CA THR A 63 -14.40 -0.35 -14.93
C THR A 63 -15.53 0.55 -14.40
N GLN A 64 -16.54 -0.05 -13.78
CA GLN A 64 -17.65 0.64 -13.12
C GLN A 64 -17.46 0.57 -11.60
N TYR A 65 -17.45 1.74 -10.97
CA TYR A 65 -17.44 1.90 -9.52
C TYR A 65 -18.42 3.01 -9.15
N ASP A 66 -19.30 2.72 -8.19
CA ASP A 66 -20.26 3.69 -7.67
C ASP A 66 -19.61 4.42 -6.49
N PHE A 67 -19.28 5.70 -6.68
CA PHE A 67 -18.63 6.51 -5.65
C PHE A 67 -19.64 6.86 -4.57
N GLN A 68 -19.32 6.52 -3.33
CA GLN A 68 -20.14 6.91 -2.18
C GLN A 68 -20.06 8.42 -1.97
N ASP A 69 -21.16 9.00 -1.51
CA ASP A 69 -21.22 10.37 -1.04
C ASP A 69 -20.65 10.43 0.39
N PHE A 70 -19.74 11.36 0.65
CA PHE A 70 -19.07 11.53 1.94
C PHE A 70 -18.96 13.01 2.29
N ASP A 71 -18.89 13.32 3.59
CA ASP A 71 -18.72 14.69 4.07
C ASP A 71 -17.45 15.30 3.46
N GLU A 72 -17.55 16.51 2.92
CA GLU A 72 -16.44 17.25 2.31
C GLU A 72 -15.27 17.51 3.29
N ASN A 73 -15.53 17.44 4.60
CA ASN A 73 -14.54 17.59 5.67
C ASN A 73 -13.89 16.26 6.08
N SER A 74 -14.23 15.15 5.42
CA SER A 74 -13.61 13.85 5.67
C SER A 74 -12.11 13.89 5.37
N VAL A 75 -11.31 13.16 6.17
CA VAL A 75 -9.87 13.07 5.95
C VAL A 75 -9.58 12.31 4.66
N ALA A 76 -9.07 13.01 3.65
CA ALA A 76 -8.69 12.41 2.38
C ALA A 76 -7.23 11.92 2.36
N THR A 77 -6.33 12.66 3.01
CA THR A 77 -4.89 12.38 3.00
C THR A 77 -4.23 12.77 4.32
N THR A 78 -3.13 12.11 4.66
CA THR A 78 -2.28 12.44 5.81
C THR A 78 -0.82 12.43 5.36
N PHE A 79 -0.07 13.48 5.68
CA PHE A 79 1.35 13.61 5.35
C PHE A 79 2.16 13.85 6.61
N TYR A 80 3.26 13.12 6.76
CA TYR A 80 4.23 13.38 7.82
C TYR A 80 5.30 14.32 7.30
N THR A 81 5.54 15.42 8.02
CA THR A 81 6.69 16.28 7.81
C THR A 81 7.75 15.95 8.87
N THR A 82 9.02 16.02 8.50
CA THR A 82 10.11 15.96 9.48
C THR A 82 10.37 17.37 9.97
N GLY A 83 9.96 17.66 11.21
CA GLY A 83 10.35 18.91 11.87
C GLY A 83 11.84 18.84 12.24
N THR A 84 12.62 19.82 11.78
CA THR A 84 13.91 20.19 12.36
C THR A 84 13.76 21.54 13.06
#